data_AF-A0A380H1T2-F1
#
_entry.id   AF-A0A380H1T2-F1
#
_cell.length_a   1.000
_cell.length_b   1.000
_cell.length_c   1.000
_cell.angle_alpha   90.00
_cell.angle_beta   90.00
_cell.angle_gamma   90.00
#
_symmetry.space_group_name_H-M   'P 1'
#
loop_
_entity.id
_entity.type
_entity.pdbx_description
1 polymer ?
#
loop_
_entity_poly.entity_id
_entity_poly.type
_entity_poly.pdbx_seq_one_letter_code
_entity_poly.pdbx_strand_id
1 'polypeptide(L)'
;MKLGNFTIHYLPGGNTYIDGGDMFGVVLKSLWTKKYEVNAKNQIHTPTHPILIQIGDSNILIDAGIGNEKLSDKQCRNYGVEYESLINEDLQDLGLTTTDIDMVLMTHLHYDHACGLTDKEGNAIFSQATHFIQQDEWHEFLSPNIRSQATY
;
A
#
# COMPACT_ATOMS: atom_id res chain seq x y z
N MET A 1 -7.04 -14.87 7.78
CA MET A 1 -7.65 -16.11 7.25
C MET A 1 -6.62 -17.22 7.11
N LYS A 2 -7.03 -18.47 6.93
CA LYS A 2 -6.13 -19.61 6.69
C LYS A 2 -6.45 -20.25 5.34
N LEU A 3 -5.44 -20.48 4.51
CA LEU A 3 -5.55 -21.15 3.22
C LEU A 3 -4.55 -22.32 3.19
N GLY A 4 -5.00 -23.54 3.51
CA GLY A 4 -4.10 -24.67 3.65
C GLY A 4 -3.02 -24.41 4.72
N ASN A 5 -1.75 -24.41 4.30
CA ASN A 5 -0.60 -24.14 5.16
C ASN A 5 -0.26 -22.65 5.30
N PHE A 6 -0.98 -21.77 4.60
CA PHE A 6 -0.76 -20.32 4.65
C PHE A 6 -1.67 -19.69 5.70
N THR A 7 -1.09 -18.89 6.58
CA THR A 7 -1.82 -17.95 7.42
C THR A 7 -1.71 -16.56 6.80
N ILE A 8 -2.85 -15.87 6.61
CA ILE A 8 -2.92 -14.62 5.85
C ILE A 8 -3.59 -13.55 6.69
N HIS A 9 -2.94 -12.41 6.89
CA HIS A 9 -3.44 -11.23 7.59
C HIS A 9 -3.41 -10.04 6.64
N TYR A 10 -4.35 -9.11 6.78
CA TYR A 10 -4.15 -7.76 6.26
C TYR A 10 -3.57 -6.92 7.41
N LEU A 11 -2.70 -5.98 7.09
CA LEU A 11 -2.14 -5.02 8.04
C LEU A 11 -2.58 -3.61 7.62
N PRO A 12 -3.19 -2.79 8.50
CA PRO A 12 -3.58 -1.42 8.19
C PRO A 12 -2.37 -0.52 7.84
N GLY A 13 -1.99 -0.49 6.57
CA GLY A 13 -0.92 0.37 6.04
C GLY A 13 -1.35 1.79 5.70
N GLY A 14 -2.39 2.31 6.36
CA GLY A 14 -3.02 3.61 6.10
C GLY A 14 -4.21 3.56 5.14
N ASN A 15 -4.67 4.74 4.73
CA ASN A 15 -5.73 4.89 3.73
C ASN A 15 -5.56 6.09 2.80
N THR A 16 -6.30 6.05 1.70
CA THR A 16 -6.49 7.16 0.77
C THR A 16 -7.96 7.30 0.38
N TYR A 17 -8.28 8.40 -0.31
CA TYR A 17 -9.53 8.67 -0.97
C TYR A 17 -9.27 9.14 -2.40
N ILE A 18 -9.63 8.29 -3.36
CA ILE A 18 -9.43 8.54 -4.79
C ILE A 18 -10.76 8.93 -5.44
N ASP A 19 -10.74 9.79 -6.45
CA ASP A 19 -11.94 10.10 -7.23
C ASP A 19 -12.54 8.81 -7.83
N GLY A 20 -13.82 8.57 -7.59
CA GLY A 20 -14.48 7.36 -8.05
C GLY A 20 -14.61 7.29 -9.57
N GLY A 21 -14.67 8.43 -10.26
CA GLY A 21 -14.62 8.48 -11.72
C GLY A 21 -13.28 7.98 -12.26
N ASP A 22 -12.17 8.36 -11.62
CA ASP A 22 -10.84 7.85 -11.97
C ASP A 22 -10.73 6.34 -11.71
N MET A 23 -11.24 5.85 -10.58
CA MET A 23 -11.19 4.43 -10.21
C MET A 23 -12.05 3.53 -11.10
N PHE A 24 -13.23 4.01 -11.51
CA PHE A 24 -14.20 3.21 -12.30
C PHE A 24 -14.16 3.52 -13.80
N GLY A 25 -13.34 4.48 -14.23
CA GLY A 25 -13.11 4.84 -15.62
C GLY A 25 -14.40 5.11 -16.40
N VAL A 26 -14.66 4.30 -17.43
CA VAL A 26 -15.81 4.48 -18.33
C VAL A 26 -17.16 4.10 -17.70
N VAL A 27 -17.17 3.50 -16.52
CA VAL A 27 -18.41 3.09 -15.85
C VAL A 27 -19.14 4.32 -15.32
N LEU A 28 -20.43 4.44 -15.65
CA LEU A 28 -21.25 5.58 -15.23
C LEU A 28 -21.36 5.68 -13.71
N LYS A 29 -21.26 6.91 -13.19
CA LYS A 29 -21.43 7.22 -11.76
C LYS A 29 -22.70 6.63 -11.16
N SER A 30 -23.82 6.70 -11.88
CA SER A 30 -25.10 6.13 -11.43
C SER A 30 -25.10 4.61 -11.25
N LEU A 31 -24.09 3.90 -11.78
CA LEU A 31 -23.91 2.45 -11.63
C LEU A 31 -22.92 2.13 -10.52
N TRP A 32 -21.73 2.74 -10.52
CA TRP A 32 -20.71 2.38 -9.54
C TRP A 32 -21.02 2.87 -8.12
N THR A 33 -21.77 3.97 -7.95
CA THR A 33 -22.18 4.44 -6.61
C THR A 33 -23.20 3.53 -5.92
N LYS A 34 -23.77 2.56 -6.65
CA LYS A 34 -24.59 1.49 -6.06
C LYS A 34 -23.74 0.37 -5.44
N LYS A 35 -22.43 0.35 -5.72
CA LYS A 35 -21.48 -0.69 -5.31
C LYS A 35 -20.45 -0.19 -4.30
N TYR A 36 -20.07 1.09 -4.41
CA TYR A 36 -19.15 1.75 -3.50
C TYR A 36 -19.75 3.04 -2.97
N GLU A 37 -19.57 3.28 -1.68
CA GLU A 37 -19.92 4.55 -1.06
C GLU A 37 -19.02 5.66 -1.58
N VAL A 38 -19.60 6.86 -1.75
CA VAL A 38 -18.91 8.03 -2.29
C VAL A 38 -19.19 9.23 -1.40
N ASN A 39 -18.15 10.01 -1.11
CA ASN A 39 -18.27 11.22 -0.32
C ASN A 39 -18.75 12.42 -1.19
N ALA A 40 -18.97 13.57 -0.56
CA ALA A 40 -19.42 14.78 -1.25
C ALA A 40 -18.41 15.34 -2.29
N LYS A 41 -17.14 14.91 -2.22
CA LYS A 41 -16.06 15.29 -3.16
C LYS A 41 -15.91 14.30 -4.32
N ASN A 42 -16.84 13.36 -4.48
CA ASN A 42 -16.77 12.27 -5.47
C ASN A 42 -15.66 11.24 -5.20
N GLN A 43 -15.10 11.19 -3.99
CA GLN A 43 -14.05 10.25 -3.65
C GLN A 43 -14.60 9.01 -2.96
N ILE A 44 -13.94 7.88 -3.16
CA ILE A 44 -14.21 6.59 -2.50
C ILE A 44 -13.08 6.27 -1.53
N HIS A 45 -13.40 5.60 -0.42
CA HIS A 45 -12.39 5.17 0.55
C HIS A 45 -11.58 3.98 0.00
N THR A 46 -10.26 4.12 -0.03
CA THR A 46 -9.30 3.15 -0.56
C THR A 46 -8.23 2.83 0.50
N PRO A 47 -8.47 1.83 1.35
CA PRO A 47 -7.47 1.38 2.32
C PRO A 47 -6.24 0.81 1.62
N THR A 48 -5.05 1.15 2.11
CA THR A 48 -3.78 0.68 1.57
C THR A 48 -3.22 -0.36 2.52
N HIS A 49 -3.84 -1.54 2.57
CA HIS A 49 -3.54 -2.58 3.56
C HIS A 49 -2.68 -3.69 2.98
N PRO A 50 -1.36 -3.72 3.28
CA PRO A 50 -0.51 -4.84 2.93
C PRO A 50 -1.04 -6.18 3.43
N ILE A 51 -0.66 -7.23 2.73
CA ILE A 51 -1.04 -8.59 3.08
C ILE A 51 0.18 -9.31 3.62
N LEU A 52 0.13 -9.72 4.88
CA LEU A 52 1.09 -10.63 5.48
C LEU A 52 0.68 -12.08 5.19
N ILE A 53 1.61 -12.85 4.64
CA ILE A 53 1.48 -14.28 4.37
C ILE A 53 2.56 -15.01 5.16
N GLN A 54 2.13 -15.92 6.02
CA GLN A 54 3.03 -16.77 6.81
C GLN A 54 2.93 -18.21 6.33
N ILE A 55 4.08 -18.84 6.07
CA ILE A 55 4.17 -20.25 5.68
C ILE A 55 5.47 -20.87 6.23
N GLY A 56 5.33 -21.94 7.01
CA GLY A 56 6.48 -22.52 7.71
C GLY A 56 7.13 -21.47 8.62
N ASP A 57 8.42 -21.25 8.42
CA ASP A 57 9.19 -20.22 9.15
C ASP A 57 9.33 -18.91 8.36
N SER A 58 8.62 -18.75 7.23
CA SER A 58 8.74 -17.57 6.37
C SER A 58 7.58 -16.59 6.53
N ASN A 59 7.91 -15.30 6.63
CA ASN A 59 6.99 -14.17 6.63
C ASN A 59 7.16 -13.34 5.34
N ILE A 60 6.11 -13.29 4.54
CA ILE A 60 6.08 -12.61 3.24
C ILE A 60 5.08 -11.47 3.32
N LEU A 61 5.47 -10.28 2.89
CA LEU A 61 4.59 -9.12 2.80
C LEU A 61 4.27 -8.82 1.33
N ILE A 62 3.00 -8.52 1.02
CA ILE A 62 2.60 -7.98 -0.28
C ILE A 62 2.32 -6.50 -0.10
N ASP A 63 3.07 -5.66 -0.84
CA ASP A 63 3.09 -4.20 -0.74
C ASP A 63 3.41 -3.67 0.68
N ALA A 64 3.49 -2.34 0.85
CA ALA A 64 3.87 -1.68 2.11
C ALA A 64 2.95 -0.52 2.54
N GLY A 65 1.95 -0.17 1.72
CA GLY A 65 1.04 0.93 2.00
C GLY A 65 1.71 2.30 1.92
N ILE A 66 1.08 3.32 2.55
CA ILE A 66 1.55 4.71 2.47
C ILE A 66 2.65 5.07 3.48
N GLY A 67 2.95 4.18 4.44
CA GLY A 67 3.96 4.43 5.48
C GLY A 67 3.55 5.49 6.50
N ASN A 68 4.54 6.07 7.18
CA ASN A 68 4.39 7.13 8.18
C ASN A 68 5.30 8.30 7.84
N GLU A 69 4.78 9.53 7.87
CA GLU A 69 5.49 10.77 7.53
C GLU A 69 6.13 10.76 6.13
N LYS A 70 5.63 9.92 5.21
CA LYS A 70 6.12 9.82 3.82
C LYS A 70 5.44 10.78 2.87
N LEU A 71 4.21 11.15 3.18
CA LEU A 71 3.41 12.07 2.40
C LEU A 71 3.46 13.44 3.07
N SER A 72 3.67 14.49 2.25
CA SER A 72 3.56 15.87 2.73
C SER A 72 2.12 16.21 3.16
N ASP A 73 1.93 17.23 4.00
CA ASP A 73 0.59 17.73 4.38
C ASP A 73 -0.31 18.02 3.17
N LYS A 74 0.29 18.49 2.06
CA LYS A 74 -0.42 18.72 0.80
C LYS A 74 -0.89 17.41 0.18
N GLN A 75 -0.03 16.38 0.14
CA GLN A 75 -0.39 15.05 -0.35
C GLN A 75 -1.45 14.40 0.55
N CYS A 76 -1.27 14.40 1.88
CA CYS A 76 -2.27 13.85 2.81
C CYS A 76 -3.64 14.49 2.60
N ARG A 77 -3.72 15.81 2.48
CA ARG A 77 -4.98 16.51 2.19
C ARG A 77 -5.56 16.16 0.82
N ASN A 78 -4.72 16.09 -0.21
CA ASN A 78 -5.16 15.83 -1.59
C ASN A 78 -5.63 14.38 -1.78
N TYR A 79 -4.92 13.42 -1.20
CA TYR A 79 -5.24 12.00 -1.21
C TYR A 79 -6.21 11.61 -0.10
N GLY A 80 -6.68 12.56 0.72
CA GLY A 80 -7.65 12.31 1.78
C GLY A 80 -7.20 11.31 2.84
N VAL A 81 -5.91 11.27 3.17
CA VAL A 81 -5.36 10.39 4.20
C VAL A 81 -6.00 10.76 5.55
N GLU A 82 -6.69 9.80 6.16
CA GLU A 82 -7.31 9.95 7.49
C GLU A 82 -6.45 9.32 8.57
N TYR A 83 -5.72 8.25 8.24
CA TYR A 83 -4.74 7.60 9.10
C TYR A 83 -3.57 7.05 8.29
N GLU A 84 -2.39 7.09 8.90
CA GLU A 84 -1.16 6.52 8.34
C GLU A 84 -1.01 5.04 8.73
N SER A 85 0.11 4.44 8.34
CA SER A 85 0.40 3.03 8.62
C SER A 85 0.45 2.69 10.11
N LEU A 86 -0.11 1.53 10.46
CA LEU A 86 -0.04 0.88 11.76
C LEU A 86 0.69 -0.49 11.67
N ILE A 87 1.48 -0.69 10.61
CA ILE A 87 2.14 -1.99 10.35
C ILE A 87 3.04 -2.43 11.49
N ASN A 88 3.72 -1.51 12.16
CA ASN A 88 4.62 -1.87 13.26
C ASN A 88 3.84 -2.44 14.45
N GLU A 89 2.73 -1.79 14.79
CA GLU A 89 1.81 -2.21 15.86
C GLU A 89 1.16 -3.56 15.51
N ASP A 90 0.65 -3.70 14.29
CA ASP A 90 0.00 -4.92 13.83
C ASP A 90 0.97 -6.11 13.74
N LEU A 91 2.22 -5.89 13.35
CA LEU A 91 3.25 -6.94 13.40
C LEU A 91 3.55 -7.33 14.85
N GLN A 92 3.65 -6.37 15.77
CA GLN A 92 3.89 -6.65 17.19
C GLN A 92 2.76 -7.47 17.82
N ASP A 93 1.50 -7.19 17.47
CA ASP A 93 0.34 -7.97 17.90
C ASP A 93 0.39 -9.43 17.43
N LEU A 94 1.12 -9.70 16.34
CA LEU A 94 1.40 -11.04 15.81
C LEU A 94 2.72 -11.63 16.35
N GLY A 95 3.41 -10.93 17.24
CA GLY A 95 4.71 -11.34 17.78
C GLY A 95 5.87 -11.21 16.79
N LEU A 96 5.72 -10.34 15.79
CA LEU A 96 6.70 -10.06 14.74
C LEU A 96 7.20 -8.62 14.82
N THR A 97 8.28 -8.37 14.12
CA THR A 97 8.86 -7.05 13.83
C THR A 97 9.10 -6.91 12.33
N THR A 98 9.41 -5.70 11.87
CA THR A 98 9.74 -5.48 10.44
C THR A 98 11.01 -6.22 10.01
N THR A 99 11.88 -6.58 10.96
CA THR A 99 13.08 -7.39 10.69
C THR A 99 12.81 -8.88 10.55
N ASP A 100 11.61 -9.34 10.94
CA ASP A 100 11.20 -10.74 10.78
C ASP A 100 10.55 -11.01 9.41
N ILE A 101 10.41 -9.98 8.56
CA ILE A 101 9.92 -10.11 7.19
C ILE A 101 11.06 -10.59 6.29
N ASP A 102 10.87 -11.73 5.64
CA ASP A 102 11.86 -12.34 4.76
C ASP A 102 11.76 -11.82 3.31
N MET A 103 10.54 -11.53 2.87
CA MET A 103 10.26 -11.11 1.50
C MET A 103 9.22 -10.02 1.45
N VAL A 104 9.45 -9.01 0.62
CA VAL A 104 8.44 -8.03 0.23
C VAL A 104 8.18 -8.19 -1.26
N LEU A 105 6.96 -8.55 -1.62
CA LEU A 105 6.50 -8.72 -2.99
C LEU A 105 5.70 -7.49 -3.39
N MET A 106 6.24 -6.69 -4.32
CA MET A 106 5.53 -5.52 -4.82
C MET A 106 4.64 -5.91 -5.99
N THR A 107 3.36 -5.54 -5.91
CA THR A 107 2.45 -5.65 -7.05
C THR A 107 2.84 -4.64 -8.13
N HIS A 108 3.16 -3.41 -7.70
CA HIS A 108 3.73 -2.30 -8.46
C HIS A 108 4.26 -1.23 -7.48
N LEU A 109 4.81 -0.13 -7.98
CA LEU A 109 5.57 0.82 -7.16
C LEU A 109 4.88 2.17 -6.91
N HIS A 110 3.59 2.29 -7.20
CA HIS A 110 2.86 3.52 -6.87
C HIS A 110 2.90 3.86 -5.38
N TYR A 111 2.71 5.14 -5.07
CA TYR A 111 2.86 5.71 -3.72
C TYR A 111 1.99 4.99 -2.67
N ASP A 112 0.79 4.57 -3.06
CA ASP A 112 -0.18 3.88 -2.21
C ASP A 112 0.21 2.43 -1.88
N HIS A 113 1.24 1.92 -2.54
CA HIS A 113 1.82 0.60 -2.32
C HIS A 113 3.24 0.67 -1.73
N ALA A 114 4.08 1.59 -2.20
CA ALA A 114 5.53 1.54 -1.98
C ALA A 114 6.08 2.55 -0.97
N CYS A 115 5.32 3.59 -0.60
CA CYS A 115 5.84 4.61 0.33
C CYS A 115 6.27 4.01 1.68
N GLY A 116 5.54 2.99 2.17
CA GLY A 116 5.88 2.27 3.40
C GLY A 116 7.16 1.42 3.36
N LEU A 117 7.87 1.33 2.22
CA LEU A 117 9.13 0.59 2.13
C LEU A 117 10.29 1.28 2.87
N THR A 118 10.21 2.60 3.07
CA THR A 118 11.25 3.41 3.70
C THR A 118 10.70 4.37 4.73
N ASP A 119 11.50 4.76 5.71
CA ASP A 119 11.18 5.89 6.61
C ASP A 119 11.37 7.24 5.89
N LYS A 120 11.10 8.36 6.57
CA LYS A 120 11.23 9.70 5.99
C LYS A 120 12.68 10.08 5.65
N GLU A 121 13.66 9.47 6.32
CA GLU A 121 15.08 9.62 6.03
C GLU A 121 15.56 8.77 4.84
N GLY A 122 14.73 7.83 4.36
CA GLY A 122 15.03 6.94 3.25
C GLY A 122 15.68 5.62 3.67
N ASN A 123 15.73 5.29 4.96
CA ASN A 123 16.18 3.98 5.42
C ASN A 123 15.10 2.94 5.17
N ALA A 124 15.51 1.72 4.80
CA ALA A 124 14.58 0.62 4.56
C ALA A 124 13.89 0.17 5.87
N ILE A 125 12.56 0.08 5.85
CA ILE A 125 11.75 -0.41 6.99
C ILE A 125 11.91 -1.93 7.16
N PHE A 126 11.87 -2.66 6.03
CA PHE A 126 12.05 -4.11 5.97
C PHE A 126 13.48 -4.45 5.55
N SER A 127 14.43 -4.11 6.41
CA SER A 127 15.87 -4.12 6.12
C SER A 127 16.47 -5.51 5.89
N GLN A 128 15.84 -6.56 6.44
CA GLN A 128 16.26 -7.96 6.29
C GLN A 128 15.57 -8.67 5.13
N ALA A 129 14.53 -8.06 4.55
CA ALA A 129 13.74 -8.67 3.51
C ALA A 129 14.43 -8.60 2.14
N THR A 130 14.20 -9.60 1.30
CA THR A 130 14.44 -9.49 -0.14
C THR A 130 13.22 -8.86 -0.81
N HIS A 131 13.44 -7.79 -1.58
CA HIS A 131 12.37 -7.05 -2.27
C HIS A 131 12.26 -7.55 -3.70
N PHE A 132 11.09 -8.09 -4.07
CA PHE A 132 10.81 -8.58 -5.40
C PHE A 132 9.90 -7.62 -6.15
N ILE A 133 10.40 -7.13 -7.28
CA ILE A 133 9.74 -6.15 -8.14
C ILE A 133 9.92 -6.64 -9.58
N GLN A 134 8.89 -6.50 -10.41
CA GLN A 134 9.02 -6.79 -11.83
C GLN A 134 9.99 -5.79 -12.49
N GLN A 135 10.82 -6.28 -13.41
CA GLN A 135 11.95 -5.50 -13.94
C GLN A 135 11.52 -4.21 -14.66
N ASP A 136 10.47 -4.24 -15.47
CA ASP A 136 10.01 -3.05 -16.21
C ASP A 136 9.32 -2.04 -15.30
N GLU A 137 8.59 -2.48 -14.27
CA GLU A 137 8.04 -1.64 -13.21
C GLU A 137 9.16 -0.92 -12.46
N TRP A 138 10.25 -1.62 -12.15
CA TRP A 138 11.43 -1.00 -11.56
C TRP A 138 12.07 0.04 -12.49
N HIS A 139 12.17 -0.27 -13.79
CA HIS A 139 12.68 0.67 -14.78
C HIS A 139 11.77 1.91 -14.91
N GLU A 140 10.45 1.75 -14.92
CA GLU A 140 9.51 2.86 -15.00
C GLU A 140 9.53 3.71 -13.72
N PHE A 141 9.61 3.09 -12.55
CA PHE A 141 9.78 3.80 -11.28
C PHE A 141 11.05 4.66 -11.24
N LEU A 142 12.17 4.15 -11.78
CA LEU A 142 13.43 4.90 -11.85
C LEU A 142 13.44 5.96 -12.96
N SER A 143 12.56 5.88 -13.95
CA SER A 143 12.51 6.78 -15.10
C SER A 143 11.08 7.03 -15.55
N PRO A 144 10.24 7.66 -14.68
CA PRO A 144 8.83 7.77 -14.95
C PRO A 144 8.57 8.77 -16.07
N ASN A 145 7.53 8.50 -16.84
CA ASN A 145 7.05 9.44 -17.84
C ASN A 145 6.17 10.52 -17.17
N ILE A 146 5.76 11.53 -17.95
CA ILE A 146 4.97 12.66 -17.44
C ILE A 146 3.64 12.27 -16.78
N ARG A 147 3.12 11.07 -17.04
CA ARG A 147 1.91 10.54 -16.42
C ARG A 147 2.23 9.80 -15.13
N SER A 148 3.16 8.84 -15.16
CA SER A 148 3.46 7.99 -13.99
C SER A 148 4.25 8.69 -12.90
N GLN A 149 4.92 9.82 -13.19
CA GLN A 149 5.60 10.62 -12.17
C GLN A 149 4.66 11.09 -11.05
N ALA A 150 3.37 11.28 -11.33
CA ALA A 150 2.40 11.73 -10.33
C ALA A 150 1.90 10.61 -9.41
N THR A 151 2.19 9.35 -9.74
CA THR A 151 1.71 8.17 -9.03
C THR A 151 2.80 7.39 -8.31
N TYR A 152 4.09 7.66 -8.57
CA TYR A 152 5.22 7.11 -7.82
C TYR A 152 5.66 7.97 -6.63
#